data_AF-A0A7D6VNX3-F1
#
_entry.id   AF-A0A7D6VNX3-F1
#
_cell.length_a   1.000
_cell.length_b   1.000
_cell.length_c   1.000
_cell.angle_alpha   90.00
_cell.angle_beta   90.00
_cell.angle_gamma   90.00
#
_symmetry.space_group_name_H-M   'P 1'
#
loop_
_entity.id
_entity.type
_entity.pdbx_description
1 polymer ?
#
loop_
_entity_poly.entity_id
_entity_poly.type
_entity_poly.pdbx_seq_one_letter_code
_entity_poly.pdbx_strand_id
1 'polypeptide(L)'
;MNHDPAHGRSWQLITAALTAKMGPGRDRARWTLFLCPVHEADGQPHTPSLGVRYDPQQEKTIVRCFAHCDDEDVLDKLGLRVRDMWDRLPDRNPSQAQQCGQRRPPAAGQRQHQQRMSLADKAIDYTQLPPPSRPDLGAAIGPTENVCAYLYRRADGREEGVVVRRTTPHERGDQKSFTQARWTGTAWEPTGFASIPYRLPEVVDGVRAGRDIYVVEGEKDVQRAMDAGLVATCNAQGAGNWTEQHARWLHGAGRVIVVADRDRPGYRHAAKVADTLHGHVGEVRVFEPAVGKDLSDHLDAGHRIEDLAMVPYLDRHYRQPRPGPQQQRQTTRSR
;
A
#
# COMPACT_ATOMS: atom_id res chain seq x y z
N MET A 1 15.42 -39.89 4.87
CA MET A 1 14.67 -38.63 5.04
C MET A 1 13.82 -38.49 3.79
N ASN A 2 12.53 -38.82 3.88
CA ASN A 2 11.66 -38.91 2.71
C ASN A 2 11.36 -37.50 2.18
N HIS A 3 11.84 -37.22 0.97
CA HIS A 3 11.47 -36.03 0.22
C HIS A 3 10.02 -36.17 -0.24
N ASP A 4 9.17 -35.23 0.17
CA ASP A 4 7.89 -35.00 -0.51
C ASP A 4 8.20 -34.28 -1.84
N PRO A 5 8.00 -34.92 -3.01
CA PRO A 5 8.53 -34.46 -4.30
C PRO A 5 7.89 -33.17 -4.85
N ALA A 6 6.94 -32.57 -4.14
CA ALA A 6 6.23 -31.36 -4.58
C ALA A 6 6.95 -30.03 -4.23
N HIS A 7 7.94 -30.05 -3.33
CA HIS A 7 8.52 -28.82 -2.76
C HIS A 7 10.05 -28.83 -2.67
N GLY A 8 10.64 -27.66 -2.91
CA GLY A 8 12.08 -27.40 -2.92
C GLY A 8 12.77 -27.26 -1.56
N ARG A 9 14.10 -27.05 -1.55
CA ARG A 9 14.93 -26.84 -0.34
C ARG A 9 14.51 -25.58 0.42
N SER A 10 14.30 -24.47 -0.28
CA SER A 10 13.88 -23.18 0.28
C SER A 10 12.55 -23.32 1.02
N TRP A 11 11.63 -24.13 0.49
CA TRP A 11 10.33 -24.38 1.10
C TRP A 11 10.51 -25.06 2.45
N GLN A 12 11.28 -26.15 2.50
CA GLN A 12 11.54 -26.89 3.72
C GLN A 12 12.23 -26.02 4.77
N LEU A 13 13.20 -25.23 4.36
CA LEU A 13 13.96 -24.35 5.25
C LEU A 13 13.08 -23.26 5.87
N ILE A 14 12.26 -22.59 5.07
CA ILE A 14 11.36 -21.53 5.53
C ILE A 14 10.22 -22.10 6.38
N THR A 15 9.57 -23.18 5.92
CA THR A 15 8.47 -23.80 6.66
C THR A 15 8.92 -24.46 7.96
N ALA A 16 10.12 -25.04 8.01
CA ALA A 16 10.70 -25.55 9.25
C ALA A 16 10.99 -24.42 10.25
N ALA A 17 11.61 -23.33 9.78
CA ALA A 17 11.87 -22.16 10.65
C ALA A 17 10.57 -21.54 11.18
N LEU A 18 9.56 -21.41 10.33
CA LEU A 18 8.23 -20.92 10.72
C LEU A 18 7.54 -21.89 11.69
N THR A 19 7.55 -23.18 11.42
CA THR A 19 6.93 -24.18 12.29
C THR A 19 7.59 -24.20 13.67
N ALA A 20 8.92 -24.09 13.71
CA ALA A 20 9.67 -24.06 14.96
C ALA A 20 9.38 -22.80 15.80
N LYS A 21 9.17 -21.65 15.15
CA LYS A 21 9.01 -20.37 15.86
C LYS A 21 7.56 -19.98 16.12
N MET A 22 6.68 -20.26 15.17
CA MET A 22 5.29 -19.76 15.10
C MET A 22 4.25 -20.87 15.18
N GLY A 23 4.67 -22.14 15.18
CA GLY A 23 3.76 -23.29 15.17
C GLY A 23 3.33 -23.72 13.75
N PRO A 24 2.54 -24.80 13.64
CA PRO A 24 2.21 -25.43 12.38
C PRO A 24 1.38 -24.52 11.47
N GLY A 25 1.68 -24.56 10.17
CA GLY A 25 0.91 -23.85 9.15
C GLY A 25 -0.45 -24.49 8.89
N ARG A 26 -1.40 -23.71 8.37
CA ARG A 26 -2.71 -24.17 7.92
C ARG A 26 -2.80 -24.04 6.40
N ASP A 27 -3.00 -25.15 5.72
CA ASP A 27 -3.13 -25.14 4.26
C ASP A 27 -4.45 -24.51 3.83
N ARG A 28 -4.38 -23.54 2.91
CA ARG A 28 -5.54 -22.92 2.27
C ARG A 28 -5.28 -22.73 0.78
N ALA A 29 -5.89 -23.59 -0.04
CA ALA A 29 -5.85 -23.52 -1.50
C ALA A 29 -4.41 -23.35 -2.04
N ARG A 30 -4.02 -22.13 -2.44
CA ARG A 30 -2.72 -21.81 -3.07
C ARG A 30 -1.62 -21.41 -2.07
N TRP A 31 -1.93 -21.25 -0.79
CA TRP A 31 -0.99 -20.78 0.24
C TRP A 31 -1.05 -21.66 1.50
N THR A 32 0.09 -21.89 2.13
CA THR A 32 0.15 -22.37 3.51
C THR A 32 0.25 -21.16 4.42
N LEU A 33 -0.72 -21.00 5.32
CA LEU A 33 -0.82 -19.84 6.20
C LEU A 33 -0.12 -20.10 7.53
N PHE A 34 0.77 -19.20 7.93
CA PHE A 34 1.46 -19.18 9.21
C PHE A 34 1.14 -17.91 9.98
N LEU A 35 1.43 -17.93 11.28
CA LEU A 35 1.50 -16.69 12.05
C LEU A 35 2.76 -15.91 11.63
N CYS A 36 2.63 -14.60 11.44
CA CYS A 36 3.71 -13.73 11.06
C CYS A 36 4.66 -13.49 12.25
N PRO A 37 5.96 -13.81 12.16
CA PRO A 37 6.89 -13.66 13.27
C PRO A 37 7.23 -12.20 13.61
N VAL A 38 6.77 -11.25 12.78
CA VAL A 38 6.98 -9.81 12.98
C VAL A 38 5.93 -9.22 13.94
N HIS A 39 4.66 -9.60 13.79
CA HIS A 39 3.55 -8.96 14.49
C HIS A 39 2.57 -9.92 15.19
N GLU A 40 2.78 -11.24 15.08
CA GLU A 40 1.95 -12.28 15.71
C GLU A 40 2.78 -13.18 16.64
N ALA A 41 3.97 -12.71 17.04
CA ALA A 41 4.91 -13.43 17.91
C ALA A 41 4.78 -13.07 19.41
N ASP A 42 3.69 -12.40 19.79
CA ASP A 42 3.38 -11.97 21.16
C ASP A 42 2.75 -13.06 22.03
N GLY A 43 2.52 -14.25 21.46
CA GLY A 43 1.90 -15.39 22.14
C GLY A 43 0.38 -15.28 22.31
N GLN A 44 -0.26 -14.27 21.72
CA GLN A 44 -1.70 -14.10 21.73
C GLN A 44 -2.38 -14.90 20.59
N PRO A 45 -3.68 -15.18 20.70
CA PRO A 45 -4.44 -15.73 19.58
C PRO A 45 -4.44 -14.72 18.43
N HIS A 46 -4.01 -15.16 17.24
CA HIS A 46 -3.98 -14.33 16.02
C HIS A 46 -4.58 -15.10 14.85
N THR A 47 -5.12 -14.36 13.88
CA THR A 47 -5.51 -14.94 12.59
C THR A 47 -4.30 -14.97 11.66
N PRO A 48 -3.85 -16.14 11.16
CA PRO A 48 -2.67 -16.27 10.31
C PRO A 48 -2.65 -15.28 9.15
N SER A 49 -1.65 -14.40 9.13
CA SER A 49 -1.48 -13.38 8.11
C SER A 49 -0.31 -13.62 7.16
N LEU A 50 0.54 -14.62 7.43
CA LEU A 50 1.68 -14.93 6.58
C LEU A 50 1.34 -16.06 5.60
N GLY A 51 1.29 -15.77 4.31
CA GLY A 51 1.19 -16.78 3.27
C GLY A 51 2.57 -17.23 2.81
N VAL A 52 2.78 -18.54 2.75
CA VAL A 52 3.96 -19.15 2.14
C VAL A 52 3.52 -20.02 0.97
N ARG A 53 4.18 -19.87 -0.17
CA ARG A 53 3.92 -20.67 -1.38
C ARG A 53 5.23 -21.00 -2.09
N TYR A 54 5.41 -22.26 -2.48
CA TYR A 54 6.50 -22.62 -3.39
C TYR A 54 6.11 -22.36 -4.86
N ASP A 55 7.05 -21.82 -5.62
CA ASP A 55 6.94 -21.65 -7.05
C ASP A 55 7.93 -22.57 -7.76
N PRO A 56 7.47 -23.69 -8.35
CA PRO A 56 8.35 -24.65 -9.00
C PRO A 56 8.97 -24.11 -10.29
N GLN A 57 8.37 -23.11 -10.95
CA GLN A 57 8.94 -22.53 -12.17
C GLN A 57 10.15 -21.64 -11.89
N GLN A 58 10.11 -20.93 -10.75
CA GLN A 58 11.19 -20.06 -10.31
C GLN A 58 12.13 -20.74 -9.32
N GLU A 59 11.86 -21.98 -8.92
CA GLU A 59 12.55 -22.71 -7.86
C GLU A 59 12.69 -21.84 -6.58
N LYS A 60 11.61 -21.14 -6.23
CA LYS A 60 11.59 -20.12 -5.17
C LYS A 60 10.41 -20.30 -4.24
N THR A 61 10.65 -20.16 -2.94
CA THR A 61 9.61 -19.97 -1.93
C THR A 61 9.25 -18.50 -1.79
N ILE A 62 7.98 -18.18 -2.04
CA ILE A 62 7.41 -16.85 -1.86
C ILE A 62 6.80 -16.80 -0.46
N VAL A 63 7.31 -15.89 0.35
CA VAL A 63 6.73 -15.48 1.61
C VAL A 63 6.01 -14.17 1.34
N ARG A 64 4.78 -14.02 1.86
CA ARG A 64 4.02 -12.78 1.72
C ARG A 64 3.18 -12.56 2.96
N CYS A 65 3.45 -11.47 3.67
CA CYS A 65 2.59 -11.03 4.75
C CYS A 65 1.38 -10.27 4.19
N PHE A 66 0.16 -10.76 4.42
CA PHE A 66 -1.06 -10.06 4.03
C PHE A 66 -1.41 -8.88 4.94
N ALA A 67 -0.64 -8.66 6.01
CA ALA A 67 -0.65 -7.43 6.79
C ALA A 67 0.35 -6.39 6.26
N HIS A 68 1.16 -6.73 5.24
CA HIS A 68 2.19 -5.87 4.61
C HIS A 68 3.47 -5.64 5.44
N CYS A 69 3.84 -6.60 6.30
CA CYS A 69 5.22 -6.66 6.81
C CYS A 69 6.21 -6.91 5.67
N ASP A 70 7.44 -6.41 5.81
CA ASP A 70 8.48 -6.63 4.83
C ASP A 70 8.92 -8.09 4.81
N ASP A 71 9.19 -8.63 3.62
CA ASP A 71 9.70 -9.99 3.47
C ASP A 71 11.08 -10.11 4.14
N GLU A 72 11.91 -9.06 4.10
CA GLU A 72 13.20 -9.03 4.79
C GLU A 72 13.02 -9.08 6.32
N ASP A 73 12.08 -8.31 6.88
CA ASP A 73 11.78 -8.34 8.32
C ASP A 73 11.30 -9.71 8.78
N VAL A 74 10.43 -10.36 7.98
CA VAL A 74 9.93 -11.71 8.26
C VAL A 74 11.10 -12.70 8.27
N LEU A 75 11.97 -12.67 7.25
CA LEU A 75 13.11 -13.56 7.16
C LEU A 75 14.13 -13.31 8.27
N ASP A 76 14.44 -12.05 8.59
CA ASP A 76 15.35 -11.68 9.67
C ASP A 76 14.84 -12.19 11.03
N LYS A 77 13.54 -12.12 11.29
CA LYS A 77 12.94 -12.74 12.50
C LYS A 77 13.07 -14.26 12.50
N LEU A 78 13.13 -14.91 11.34
CA LEU A 78 13.37 -16.35 11.23
C LEU A 78 14.87 -16.72 11.23
N GLY A 79 15.76 -15.72 11.26
CA GLY A 79 17.21 -15.94 11.13
C GLY A 79 17.64 -16.33 9.71
N LEU A 80 16.82 -15.99 8.71
CA LEU A 80 16.99 -16.32 7.30
C LEU A 80 17.32 -15.06 6.49
N ARG A 81 17.82 -15.24 5.27
CA ARG A 81 18.10 -14.15 4.32
C ARG A 81 17.29 -14.33 3.05
N VAL A 82 17.16 -13.27 2.26
CA VAL A 82 16.48 -13.30 0.94
C VAL A 82 17.02 -14.41 0.01
N ARG A 83 18.32 -14.74 0.11
CA ARG A 83 18.92 -15.86 -0.63
C ARG A 83 18.27 -17.21 -0.31
N ASP A 84 17.85 -17.42 0.93
CA ASP A 84 17.30 -18.69 1.39
C ASP A 84 15.87 -18.94 0.86
N MET A 85 15.26 -17.94 0.23
CA MET A 85 14.02 -18.10 -0.54
C MET A 85 14.21 -18.87 -1.85
N TRP A 86 15.44 -19.05 -2.33
CA TRP A 86 15.72 -19.66 -3.63
C TRP A 86 16.45 -21.00 -3.46
N ASP A 87 15.99 -22.02 -4.17
CA ASP A 87 16.70 -23.30 -4.28
C ASP A 87 17.94 -23.16 -5.15
N ARG A 88 17.75 -22.45 -6.27
CA ARG A 88 18.80 -22.05 -7.20
C ARG A 88 18.67 -20.56 -7.46
N LEU A 89 19.75 -19.83 -7.26
CA LEU A 89 19.77 -18.40 -7.59
C LEU A 89 19.68 -18.25 -9.12
N PRO A 90 18.87 -17.31 -9.63
CA PRO A 90 18.82 -17.03 -11.05
C PRO A 90 20.20 -16.57 -11.55
N ASP A 91 20.56 -17.00 -12.76
CA ASP A 91 21.86 -16.67 -13.35
C ASP A 91 22.04 -15.15 -13.43
N ARG A 92 23.16 -14.67 -12.89
CA ARG A 92 23.51 -13.25 -12.96
C ARG A 92 23.78 -12.87 -14.42
N ASN A 93 23.05 -11.89 -14.95
CA ASN A 93 23.35 -11.31 -16.25
C ASN A 93 24.78 -10.70 -16.23
N PRO A 94 25.72 -11.15 -17.08
CA PRO A 94 27.13 -10.74 -17.02
C PRO A 94 27.34 -9.22 -17.18
N SER A 95 26.41 -8.53 -17.83
CA SER A 95 26.48 -7.07 -18.06
C SER A 95 26.35 -6.22 -16.80
N GLN A 96 25.83 -6.75 -15.69
CA GLN A 96 25.77 -6.03 -14.40
C GLN A 96 27.00 -6.28 -13.51
N ALA A 97 27.82 -7.28 -13.80
CA ALA A 97 28.98 -7.64 -12.96
C ALA A 97 30.16 -6.66 -13.10
N GLN A 98 30.23 -5.89 -14.20
CA GLN A 98 31.34 -4.98 -14.49
C GLN A 98 31.34 -3.69 -13.65
N GLN A 99 30.27 -3.37 -12.92
CA GLN A 99 30.21 -2.17 -12.07
C GLN A 99 30.58 -2.42 -10.60
N CYS A 100 30.73 -3.67 -10.14
CA CYS A 100 30.96 -3.99 -8.72
C CYS A 100 32.43 -4.27 -8.38
N GLY A 101 33.36 -3.71 -9.16
CA GLY A 101 34.79 -3.94 -9.06
C GLY A 101 35.53 -2.99 -8.10
N GLN A 102 34.99 -2.64 -6.93
CA GLN A 102 35.80 -2.04 -5.85
C GLN A 102 35.31 -2.50 -4.48
N ARG A 103 36.03 -3.46 -3.89
CA ARG A 103 35.85 -3.83 -2.47
C ARG A 103 36.32 -2.68 -1.58
N ARG A 104 35.37 -2.01 -0.93
CA ARG A 104 35.61 -1.08 0.19
C ARG A 104 35.59 -1.85 1.53
N PRO A 105 36.40 -1.48 2.53
CA PRO A 105 36.50 -2.21 3.79
C PRO A 105 35.22 -2.04 4.64
N PRO A 106 34.96 -2.93 5.63
CA PRO A 106 33.72 -2.91 6.38
C PRO A 106 33.79 -1.80 7.44
N ALA A 107 33.18 -0.66 7.14
CA ALA A 107 32.89 0.36 8.13
C ALA A 107 31.47 0.91 7.90
N ALA A 108 30.71 0.98 9.00
CA ALA A 108 29.38 1.59 9.15
C ALA A 108 28.16 0.79 8.63
N GLY A 109 27.84 -0.33 9.28
CA GLY A 109 26.61 -1.10 9.02
C GLY A 109 25.31 -0.30 9.18
N GLN A 110 25.24 0.64 10.15
CA GLN A 110 24.03 1.45 10.37
C GLN A 110 23.83 2.55 9.32
N ARG A 111 24.90 3.25 8.91
CA ARG A 111 24.80 4.30 7.86
C ARG A 111 24.52 3.70 6.48
N GLN A 112 25.05 2.51 6.18
CA GLN A 112 24.77 1.81 4.93
C GLN A 112 23.34 1.25 4.89
N HIS A 113 22.80 0.79 6.03
CA HIS A 113 21.42 0.33 6.12
C HIS A 113 20.42 1.48 5.86
N GLN A 114 20.59 2.63 6.53
CA GLN A 114 19.74 3.81 6.29
C GLN A 114 19.83 4.34 4.84
N GLN A 115 20.97 4.20 4.16
CA GLN A 115 21.09 4.60 2.75
C GLN A 115 20.33 3.67 1.79
N ARG A 116 20.03 2.43 2.17
CA ARG A 116 19.31 1.45 1.34
C ARG A 116 17.80 1.43 1.54
N MET A 117 17.30 2.00 2.64
CA MET A 117 15.86 2.02 2.94
C MET A 117 15.09 2.89 1.94
N SER A 118 13.89 2.43 1.56
CA SER A 118 12.95 3.26 0.80
C SER A 118 12.56 4.51 1.60
N LEU A 119 12.01 5.52 0.92
CA LEU A 119 11.54 6.72 1.62
C LEU A 119 10.42 6.42 2.61
N ALA A 120 9.53 5.48 2.25
CA ALA A 120 8.47 5.02 3.14
C ALA A 120 9.05 4.33 4.39
N ASP A 121 10.06 3.47 4.22
CA ASP A 121 10.66 2.78 5.37
C ASP A 121 11.42 3.75 6.28
N LYS A 122 12.04 4.80 5.73
CA LYS A 122 12.64 5.88 6.53
C LYS A 122 11.58 6.63 7.34
N ALA A 123 10.43 6.91 6.74
CA ALA A 123 9.31 7.54 7.43
C ALA A 123 8.75 6.64 8.54
N ILE A 124 8.59 5.35 8.27
CA ILE A 124 8.12 4.34 9.24
C ILE A 124 9.10 4.22 10.42
N ASP A 125 10.40 4.12 10.14
CA ASP A 125 11.44 4.01 11.18
C ASP A 125 11.48 5.26 12.07
N TYR A 126 11.41 6.45 11.46
CA TYR A 126 11.42 7.71 12.18
C TYR A 126 10.21 7.89 13.11
N THR A 127 9.03 7.50 12.64
CA THR A 127 7.78 7.62 13.40
C THR A 127 7.56 6.48 14.38
N GLN A 128 8.41 5.45 14.34
CA GLN A 128 8.33 4.26 15.17
C GLN A 128 6.94 3.59 15.13
N LEU A 129 6.29 3.63 13.96
CA LEU A 129 4.96 3.04 13.81
C LEU A 129 4.98 1.55 14.14
N PRO A 130 4.02 1.05 14.93
CA PRO A 130 3.96 -0.37 15.25
C PRO A 130 3.74 -1.18 13.97
N PRO A 131 4.20 -2.44 13.94
CA PRO A 131 3.88 -3.31 12.82
C PRO A 131 2.36 -3.53 12.75
N PRO A 132 1.82 -3.70 11.54
CA PRO A 132 0.38 -3.89 11.35
C PRO A 132 -0.05 -5.19 12.02
N SER A 133 -1.12 -5.16 12.82
CA SER A 133 -1.68 -6.34 13.47
C SER A 133 -3.11 -6.59 13.01
N ARG A 134 -3.49 -7.87 12.90
CA ARG A 134 -4.88 -8.26 12.66
C ARG A 134 -5.49 -8.68 14.00
N PRO A 135 -6.47 -7.95 14.53
CA PRO A 135 -7.09 -8.34 15.79
C PRO A 135 -7.75 -9.72 15.65
N ASP A 136 -7.67 -10.53 16.70
CA ASP A 136 -8.46 -11.75 16.79
C ASP A 136 -9.90 -11.43 17.17
N LEU A 137 -10.75 -11.45 16.15
CA LEU A 137 -12.17 -11.15 16.27
C LEU A 137 -12.98 -12.32 16.85
N GLY A 138 -12.42 -13.53 16.93
CA GLY A 138 -13.17 -14.73 17.35
C GLY A 138 -14.14 -15.26 16.29
N ALA A 139 -15.10 -16.09 16.71
CA ALA A 139 -16.09 -16.68 15.81
C ALA A 139 -17.10 -15.64 15.30
N ALA A 140 -17.63 -15.86 14.09
CA ALA A 140 -18.73 -15.04 13.57
C ALA A 140 -20.01 -15.34 14.35
N ILE A 141 -20.71 -14.30 14.81
CA ILE A 141 -21.92 -14.40 15.66
C ILE A 141 -23.20 -14.01 14.93
N GLY A 142 -23.11 -13.58 13.67
CA GLY A 142 -24.26 -13.15 12.89
C GLY A 142 -23.99 -13.12 11.38
N PRO A 143 -25.02 -12.79 10.58
CA PRO A 143 -24.91 -12.74 9.13
C PRO A 143 -24.03 -11.58 8.68
N THR A 144 -23.45 -11.73 7.49
CA THR A 144 -22.75 -10.63 6.82
C THR A 144 -23.75 -9.63 6.24
N GLU A 145 -23.61 -8.37 6.62
CA GLU A 145 -24.48 -7.28 6.17
C GLU A 145 -23.77 -6.35 5.18
N ASN A 146 -24.51 -5.86 4.19
CA ASN A 146 -24.02 -4.81 3.30
C ASN A 146 -24.15 -3.47 4.01
N VAL A 147 -23.03 -2.79 4.24
CA VAL A 147 -23.02 -1.50 4.95
C VAL A 147 -23.13 -0.34 3.97
N CYS A 148 -22.35 -0.37 2.89
CA CYS A 148 -22.38 0.68 1.87
C CYS A 148 -21.84 0.18 0.53
N ALA A 149 -22.19 0.89 -0.53
CA ALA A 149 -21.75 0.63 -1.89
C ALA A 149 -21.17 1.91 -2.51
N TYR A 150 -19.93 1.82 -3.00
CA TYR A 150 -19.21 2.92 -3.62
C TYR A 150 -19.18 2.72 -5.13
N LEU A 151 -19.93 3.57 -5.85
CA LEU A 151 -20.09 3.50 -7.29
C LEU A 151 -18.94 4.24 -8.01
N TYR A 152 -18.16 3.51 -8.79
CA TYR A 152 -17.14 4.02 -9.68
C TYR A 152 -17.74 4.36 -11.04
N ARG A 153 -17.52 5.60 -11.47
CA ARG A 153 -17.99 6.13 -12.75
C ARG A 153 -16.81 6.53 -13.63
N ARG A 154 -16.95 6.37 -14.93
CA ARG A 154 -16.03 6.95 -15.92
C ARG A 154 -16.17 8.47 -15.96
N ALA A 155 -15.20 9.14 -16.57
CA ALA A 155 -15.21 10.61 -16.71
C ALA A 155 -16.44 11.17 -17.44
N ASP A 156 -17.15 10.36 -18.23
CA ASP A 156 -18.41 10.72 -18.89
C ASP A 156 -19.66 10.43 -18.04
N GLY A 157 -19.48 10.01 -16.78
CA GLY A 157 -20.54 9.70 -15.83
C GLY A 157 -21.09 8.27 -15.92
N ARG A 158 -20.69 7.48 -16.91
CA ARG A 158 -21.16 6.08 -17.03
C ARG A 158 -20.64 5.22 -15.90
N GLU A 159 -21.49 4.33 -15.41
CA GLU A 159 -21.17 3.36 -14.38
C GLU A 159 -20.16 2.33 -14.89
N GLU A 160 -19.12 2.07 -14.10
CA GLU A 160 -18.04 1.15 -14.45
C GLU A 160 -17.94 0.01 -13.44
N GLY A 161 -17.94 0.35 -12.16
CA GLY A 161 -17.71 -0.60 -11.08
C GLY A 161 -18.38 -0.19 -9.79
N VAL A 162 -18.55 -1.13 -8.88
CA VAL A 162 -19.03 -0.86 -7.53
C VAL A 162 -18.16 -1.64 -6.56
N VAL A 163 -17.78 -0.99 -5.46
CA VAL A 163 -17.15 -1.63 -4.30
C VAL A 163 -18.18 -1.65 -3.18
N VAL A 164 -18.57 -2.84 -2.76
CA VAL A 164 -19.51 -3.05 -1.65
C VAL A 164 -18.73 -3.39 -0.41
N ARG A 165 -18.84 -2.54 0.61
CA ARG A 165 -18.33 -2.81 1.95
C ARG A 165 -19.37 -3.62 2.72
N ARG A 166 -18.92 -4.75 3.24
CA ARG A 166 -19.69 -5.64 4.10
C ARG A 166 -19.11 -5.69 5.49
N THR A 167 -19.94 -6.05 6.45
CA THR A 167 -19.53 -6.20 7.83
C THR A 167 -20.18 -7.46 8.40
N THR A 168 -19.36 -8.31 8.99
CA THR A 168 -19.80 -9.54 9.68
C THR A 168 -19.52 -9.32 11.17
N PRO A 169 -20.52 -9.47 12.07
CA PRO A 169 -20.28 -9.37 13.50
C PRO A 169 -19.56 -10.63 14.00
N HIS A 170 -18.56 -10.45 14.84
CA HIS A 170 -17.82 -11.52 15.52
C HIS A 170 -17.84 -11.30 17.05
N GLU A 171 -17.40 -12.29 17.81
CA GLU A 171 -17.33 -12.24 19.28
C GLU A 171 -16.60 -11.00 19.81
N ARG A 172 -15.56 -10.55 19.11
CA ARG A 172 -14.69 -9.43 19.48
C ARG A 172 -14.65 -8.37 18.38
N GLY A 173 -15.81 -7.78 18.10
CA GLY A 173 -15.97 -6.69 17.13
C GLY A 173 -16.40 -7.18 15.75
N ASP A 174 -16.21 -6.36 14.72
CA ASP A 174 -16.74 -6.65 13.40
C ASP A 174 -15.64 -6.87 12.35
N GLN A 175 -15.80 -7.91 11.53
CA GLN A 175 -14.96 -8.16 10.37
C GLN A 175 -15.48 -7.37 9.17
N LYS A 176 -14.63 -6.48 8.65
CA LYS A 176 -14.89 -5.75 7.40
C LYS A 176 -14.44 -6.59 6.20
N SER A 177 -15.26 -6.64 5.15
CA SER A 177 -14.87 -7.23 3.87
C SER A 177 -15.34 -6.36 2.71
N PHE A 178 -14.66 -6.45 1.57
CA PHE A 178 -14.93 -5.65 0.39
C PHE A 178 -15.10 -6.58 -0.81
N THR A 179 -16.19 -6.40 -1.55
CA THR A 179 -16.44 -7.13 -2.80
C THR A 179 -16.65 -6.14 -3.93
N GLN A 180 -16.04 -6.39 -5.08
CA GLN A 180 -16.21 -5.57 -6.26
C GLN A 180 -17.11 -6.24 -7.29
N ALA A 181 -17.84 -5.43 -8.04
CA ALA A 181 -18.54 -5.86 -9.23
C ALA A 181 -18.39 -4.83 -10.35
N ARG A 182 -18.41 -5.28 -11.60
CA ARG A 182 -18.37 -4.46 -12.81
C ARG A 182 -19.78 -4.34 -13.39
N TRP A 183 -20.12 -3.16 -13.89
CA TRP A 183 -21.36 -2.96 -14.65
C TRP A 183 -21.19 -3.44 -16.09
N THR A 184 -22.09 -4.30 -16.57
CA THR A 184 -22.09 -4.80 -17.96
C THR A 184 -23.04 -4.07 -18.89
N GLY A 185 -23.79 -3.08 -18.38
CA GLY A 185 -24.90 -2.43 -19.09
C GLY A 185 -26.26 -2.99 -18.70
N THR A 186 -26.32 -4.23 -18.20
CA THR A 186 -27.57 -4.88 -17.76
C THR A 186 -27.48 -5.46 -16.36
N ALA A 187 -26.29 -5.83 -15.88
CA ALA A 187 -26.11 -6.45 -14.58
C ALA A 187 -24.76 -6.09 -13.93
N TRP A 188 -24.70 -6.32 -12.62
CA TRP A 188 -23.47 -6.27 -11.83
C TRP A 188 -22.83 -7.65 -11.78
N GLU A 189 -21.65 -7.80 -12.38
CA GLU A 189 -20.90 -9.05 -12.38
C GLU A 189 -19.76 -9.01 -11.36
N PRO A 190 -19.51 -10.06 -10.57
CA PRO A 190 -18.49 -10.09 -9.50
C PRO A 190 -17.07 -10.24 -10.07
N THR A 191 -16.69 -9.34 -10.97
CA THR A 191 -15.40 -9.27 -11.65
C THR A 191 -14.72 -7.92 -11.34
N GLY A 192 -13.43 -7.84 -11.65
CA GLY A 192 -12.73 -6.56 -11.60
C GLY A 192 -13.19 -5.60 -12.70
N PHE A 193 -13.03 -4.31 -12.42
CA PHE A 193 -13.30 -3.23 -13.36
C PHE A 193 -12.02 -2.43 -13.64
N ALA A 194 -12.10 -1.43 -14.51
CA ALA A 194 -10.93 -0.63 -14.89
C ALA A 194 -10.24 0.02 -13.67
N SER A 195 -8.92 0.17 -13.72
CA SER A 195 -8.14 0.92 -12.72
C SER A 195 -8.41 2.42 -12.84
N ILE A 196 -9.55 2.86 -12.31
CA ILE A 196 -9.99 4.26 -12.29
C ILE A 196 -10.12 4.76 -10.86
N PRO A 197 -9.79 6.03 -10.59
CA PRO A 197 -10.01 6.64 -9.28
C PRO A 197 -11.50 6.69 -8.92
N TYR A 198 -11.82 6.58 -7.63
CA TYR A 198 -13.17 6.84 -7.12
C TYR A 198 -13.54 8.32 -7.34
N ARG A 199 -14.80 8.67 -7.60
CA ARG A 199 -15.22 10.05 -7.91
C ARG A 199 -14.50 10.66 -9.13
N LEU A 200 -14.18 9.84 -10.13
CA LEU A 200 -13.42 10.29 -11.30
C LEU A 200 -14.01 11.51 -12.04
N PRO A 201 -15.33 11.62 -12.29
CA PRO A 201 -15.90 12.85 -12.86
C PRO A 201 -15.53 14.10 -12.05
N GLU A 202 -15.71 14.06 -10.73
CA GLU A 202 -15.42 15.15 -9.82
C GLU A 202 -13.92 15.48 -9.76
N VAL A 203 -13.05 14.47 -9.86
CA VAL A 203 -11.59 14.65 -9.96
C VAL A 203 -11.22 15.37 -11.25
N VAL A 204 -11.75 14.93 -12.40
CA VAL A 204 -11.47 15.55 -13.70
C VAL A 204 -11.89 17.02 -13.72
N ASP A 205 -13.07 17.31 -13.17
CA ASP A 205 -13.56 18.69 -13.07
C ASP A 205 -12.73 19.51 -12.06
N GLY A 206 -12.33 18.91 -10.94
CA GLY A 206 -11.43 19.54 -9.98
C GLY A 206 -10.09 19.92 -10.58
N VAL A 207 -9.47 19.02 -11.36
CA VAL A 207 -8.21 19.27 -12.07
C VAL A 207 -8.36 20.42 -13.05
N ARG A 208 -9.42 20.42 -13.86
CA ARG A 208 -9.71 21.50 -14.83
C ARG A 208 -9.96 22.85 -14.15
N ALA A 209 -10.64 22.84 -13.01
CA ALA A 209 -10.91 24.04 -12.22
C ALA A 209 -9.70 24.51 -11.39
N GLY A 210 -8.57 23.80 -11.42
CA GLY A 210 -7.38 24.13 -10.64
C GLY A 210 -7.58 23.97 -9.13
N ARG A 211 -8.54 23.13 -8.71
CA ARG A 211 -8.76 22.82 -7.30
C ARG A 211 -7.66 21.88 -6.79
N ASP A 212 -7.43 21.95 -5.49
CA ASP A 212 -6.64 20.95 -4.79
C ASP A 212 -7.34 19.59 -4.84
N ILE A 213 -6.58 18.56 -5.20
CA ILE A 213 -7.07 17.18 -5.25
C ILE A 213 -6.48 16.40 -4.09
N TYR A 214 -7.34 15.77 -3.29
CA TYR A 214 -6.93 14.93 -2.17
C TYR A 214 -6.93 13.47 -2.60
N VAL A 215 -5.87 12.73 -2.28
CA VAL A 215 -5.81 11.28 -2.44
C VAL A 215 -5.71 10.66 -1.05
N VAL A 216 -6.75 9.92 -0.67
CA VAL A 216 -6.87 9.22 0.62
C VAL A 216 -6.88 7.71 0.36
N GLU A 217 -6.69 6.88 1.38
CA GLU A 217 -6.56 5.43 1.20
C GLU A 217 -7.90 4.74 0.83
N GLY A 218 -9.01 5.14 1.46
CA GLY A 218 -10.29 4.43 1.35
C GLY A 218 -11.48 5.28 0.89
N GLU A 219 -12.51 4.63 0.33
CA GLU A 219 -13.71 5.29 -0.18
C GLU A 219 -14.53 5.98 0.92
N LYS A 220 -14.45 5.48 2.16
CA LYS A 220 -15.06 6.11 3.34
C LYS A 220 -14.46 7.50 3.57
N ASP A 221 -13.13 7.59 3.57
CA ASP A 221 -12.41 8.85 3.77
C ASP A 221 -12.65 9.83 2.62
N VAL A 222 -12.79 9.31 1.38
CA VAL A 222 -13.20 10.14 0.25
C VAL A 222 -14.55 10.79 0.54
N GLN A 223 -15.53 10.02 1.02
CA GLN A 223 -16.84 10.58 1.33
C GLN A 223 -16.75 11.66 2.43
N ARG A 224 -15.99 11.42 3.51
CA ARG A 224 -15.79 12.43 4.56
C ARG A 224 -15.11 13.70 4.05
N ALA A 225 -14.11 13.56 3.16
CA ALA A 225 -13.45 14.70 2.53
C ALA A 225 -14.40 15.49 1.61
N MET A 226 -15.23 14.80 0.84
CA MET A 226 -16.24 15.42 -0.04
C MET A 226 -17.30 16.16 0.79
N ASP A 227 -17.76 15.58 1.90
CA ASP A 227 -18.69 16.22 2.84
C ASP A 227 -18.08 17.49 3.47
N ALA A 228 -16.76 17.51 3.65
CA ALA A 228 -16.00 18.69 4.08
C ALA A 228 -15.73 19.71 2.94
N GLY A 229 -16.27 19.49 1.75
CA GLY A 229 -16.17 20.41 0.60
C GLY A 229 -14.90 20.25 -0.24
N LEU A 230 -14.10 19.21 -0.02
CA LEU A 230 -12.88 18.94 -0.80
C LEU A 230 -13.18 18.19 -2.11
N VAL A 231 -12.19 18.10 -3.00
CA VAL A 231 -12.20 17.11 -4.10
C VAL A 231 -11.28 15.98 -3.70
N ALA A 232 -11.82 14.78 -3.49
CA ALA A 232 -11.03 13.65 -3.01
C ALA A 232 -11.25 12.39 -3.85
N THR A 233 -10.25 11.52 -3.86
CA THR A 233 -10.28 10.23 -4.55
C THR A 233 -9.41 9.18 -3.86
N CYS A 234 -9.59 7.92 -4.25
CA CYS A 234 -8.81 6.76 -3.84
C CYS A 234 -8.86 5.69 -4.96
N ASN A 235 -8.07 4.62 -4.84
CA ASN A 235 -8.23 3.43 -5.67
C ASN A 235 -9.16 2.40 -5.00
N ALA A 236 -9.74 1.52 -5.81
CA ALA A 236 -10.44 0.36 -5.28
C ALA A 236 -9.46 -0.59 -4.58
N GLN A 237 -9.92 -1.31 -3.56
CA GLN A 237 -9.17 -2.31 -2.79
C GLN A 237 -8.04 -1.77 -1.87
N GLY A 238 -8.04 -0.47 -1.54
CA GLY A 238 -7.16 0.11 -0.51
C GLY A 238 -5.64 0.05 -0.80
N ALA A 239 -4.81 0.14 0.25
CA ALA A 239 -3.35 0.18 0.13
C ALA A 239 -2.77 -0.98 -0.72
N GLY A 240 -1.76 -0.63 -1.52
CA GLY A 240 -1.05 -1.58 -2.40
C GLY A 240 -1.66 -1.77 -3.79
N ASN A 241 -2.88 -1.25 -4.05
CA ASN A 241 -3.56 -1.39 -5.36
C ASN A 241 -3.53 -0.11 -6.23
N TRP A 242 -2.84 0.94 -5.77
CA TRP A 242 -2.60 2.14 -6.59
C TRP A 242 -1.64 1.84 -7.75
N THR A 243 -1.96 2.39 -8.93
CA THR A 243 -1.19 2.17 -10.16
C THR A 243 -1.08 3.46 -10.96
N GLU A 244 -0.15 3.47 -11.94
CA GLU A 244 0.00 4.57 -12.90
C GLU A 244 -1.30 4.89 -13.67
N GLN A 245 -2.18 3.91 -13.87
CA GLN A 245 -3.45 4.15 -14.55
C GLN A 245 -4.38 5.06 -13.74
N HIS A 246 -4.33 4.96 -12.40
CA HIS A 246 -5.03 5.87 -11.51
C HIS A 246 -4.40 7.27 -11.57
N ALA A 247 -3.07 7.35 -11.44
CA ALA A 247 -2.31 8.61 -11.40
C ALA A 247 -2.52 9.48 -12.64
N ARG A 248 -2.63 8.88 -13.84
CA ARG A 248 -2.85 9.60 -15.11
C ARG A 248 -4.02 10.57 -15.09
N TRP A 249 -5.08 10.27 -14.33
CA TRP A 249 -6.25 11.14 -14.24
C TRP A 249 -6.01 12.41 -13.43
N LEU A 250 -4.93 12.46 -12.65
CA LEU A 250 -4.51 13.61 -11.86
C LEU A 250 -3.40 14.43 -12.55
N HIS A 251 -2.86 13.97 -13.68
CA HIS A 251 -1.80 14.69 -14.40
C HIS A 251 -2.27 16.08 -14.82
N GLY A 252 -1.41 17.08 -14.62
CA GLY A 252 -1.74 18.49 -14.86
C GLY A 252 -2.49 19.17 -13.71
N ALA A 253 -2.84 18.46 -12.63
CA ALA A 253 -3.34 19.08 -11.41
C ALA A 253 -2.34 20.12 -10.87
N GLY A 254 -2.86 21.26 -10.40
CA GLY A 254 -2.03 22.29 -9.78
C GLY A 254 -1.37 21.81 -8.49
N ARG A 255 -2.15 21.13 -7.63
CA ARG A 255 -1.67 20.56 -6.38
C ARG A 255 -2.45 19.30 -6.02
N VAL A 256 -1.71 18.26 -5.60
CA VAL A 256 -2.25 17.02 -5.06
C VAL A 256 -1.79 16.84 -3.62
N ILE A 257 -2.74 16.57 -2.73
CA ILE A 257 -2.50 16.31 -1.30
C ILE A 257 -2.78 14.83 -1.04
N VAL A 258 -1.74 14.07 -0.76
CA VAL A 258 -1.85 12.66 -0.36
C VAL A 258 -2.00 12.61 1.15
N VAL A 259 -3.09 12.03 1.66
CA VAL A 259 -3.32 11.82 3.09
C VAL A 259 -3.14 10.34 3.38
N ALA A 260 -2.05 10.00 4.06
CA ALA A 260 -1.72 8.65 4.47
C ALA A 260 -2.49 8.25 5.73
N ASP A 261 -2.97 7.00 5.78
CA ASP A 261 -3.31 6.38 7.05
C ASP A 261 -2.05 6.33 7.93
N ARG A 262 -2.24 6.53 9.23
CA ARG A 262 -1.17 6.56 10.22
C ARG A 262 -0.73 5.14 10.63
N ASP A 263 -0.36 4.35 9.64
CA ASP A 263 0.20 3.01 9.78
C ASP A 263 1.25 2.70 8.70
N ARG A 264 1.95 1.57 8.83
CA ARG A 264 3.02 1.20 7.89
C ARG A 264 2.51 1.00 6.45
N PRO A 265 1.40 0.26 6.22
CA PRO A 265 0.80 0.16 4.88
C PRO A 265 0.43 1.52 4.27
N GLY A 266 -0.17 2.42 5.06
CA GLY A 266 -0.59 3.75 4.64
C GLY A 266 0.59 4.60 4.17
N TYR A 267 1.72 4.57 4.89
CA TYR A 267 2.94 5.27 4.47
C TYR A 267 3.52 4.73 3.16
N ARG A 268 3.52 3.40 2.98
CA ARG A 268 3.96 2.77 1.72
C ARG A 268 3.02 3.11 0.56
N HIS A 269 1.72 3.14 0.81
CA HIS A 269 0.71 3.57 -0.16
C HIS A 269 0.90 5.03 -0.57
N ALA A 270 1.02 5.93 0.41
CA ALA A 270 1.21 7.36 0.16
C ALA A 270 2.52 7.66 -0.60
N ALA A 271 3.61 6.96 -0.27
CA ALA A 271 4.85 7.05 -1.03
C ALA A 271 4.65 6.59 -2.48
N LYS A 272 3.90 5.51 -2.71
CA LYS A 272 3.61 5.03 -4.07
C LYS A 272 2.78 6.04 -4.86
N VAL A 273 1.73 6.60 -4.27
CA VAL A 273 0.91 7.65 -4.89
C VAL A 273 1.77 8.85 -5.26
N ALA A 274 2.53 9.37 -4.29
CA ALA A 274 3.38 10.53 -4.48
C ALA A 274 4.44 10.33 -5.57
N ASP A 275 5.07 9.15 -5.60
CA ASP A 275 6.05 8.76 -6.63
C ASP A 275 5.45 8.79 -8.04
N THR A 276 4.25 8.20 -8.22
CA THR A 276 3.57 8.18 -9.53
C THR A 276 3.10 9.56 -10.02
N LEU A 277 2.97 10.53 -9.12
CA LEU A 277 2.51 11.90 -9.44
C LEU A 277 3.67 12.90 -9.53
N HIS A 278 4.83 12.55 -8.98
CA HIS A 278 5.97 13.45 -8.90
C HIS A 278 6.48 13.82 -10.30
N GLY A 279 6.49 15.12 -10.62
CA GLY A 279 6.85 15.63 -11.95
C GLY A 279 5.72 15.63 -12.97
N HIS A 280 4.53 15.13 -12.61
CA HIS A 280 3.33 15.14 -13.46
C HIS A 280 2.23 16.10 -12.97
N VAL A 281 2.39 16.65 -11.76
CA VAL A 281 1.51 17.66 -11.16
C VAL A 281 2.34 18.84 -10.64
N GLY A 282 1.71 19.99 -10.40
CA GLY A 282 2.41 21.22 -10.00
C GLY A 282 3.03 21.15 -8.60
N GLU A 283 2.38 20.49 -7.65
CA GLU A 283 2.87 20.26 -6.29
C GLU A 283 2.29 18.95 -5.74
N VAL A 284 3.11 18.13 -5.09
CA VAL A 284 2.67 16.97 -4.30
C VAL A 284 2.99 17.25 -2.84
N ARG A 285 2.00 17.10 -1.97
CA ARG A 285 2.18 17.14 -0.52
C ARG A 285 1.74 15.83 0.11
N VAL A 286 2.42 15.40 1.16
CA VAL A 286 2.10 14.15 1.86
C VAL A 286 1.84 14.43 3.34
N PHE A 287 0.63 14.20 3.77
CA PHE A 287 0.17 14.45 5.13
C PHE A 287 -0.43 13.19 5.77
N GLU A 288 -0.65 13.26 7.07
CA GLU A 288 -1.33 12.26 7.88
C GLU A 288 -2.29 12.95 8.87
N PRO A 289 -3.28 12.22 9.40
CA PRO A 289 -4.06 12.63 10.56
C PRO A 289 -3.19 13.10 11.74
N ALA A 290 -3.52 14.25 12.33
CA ALA A 290 -2.89 14.67 13.59
C ALA A 290 -3.31 13.76 14.74
N VAL A 291 -4.57 13.34 14.72
CA VAL A 291 -5.21 12.44 15.69
C VAL A 291 -5.99 11.39 14.93
N GLY A 292 -6.03 10.17 15.48
CA GLY A 292 -6.73 9.05 14.84
C GLY A 292 -5.87 8.31 13.83
N LYS A 293 -6.47 7.28 13.22
CA LYS A 293 -5.80 6.44 12.25
C LYS A 293 -5.86 7.01 10.83
N ASP A 294 -7.06 7.42 10.42
CA ASP A 294 -7.37 7.83 9.05
C ASP A 294 -8.00 9.25 9.02
N LEU A 295 -8.31 9.76 7.83
CA LEU A 295 -8.90 11.09 7.68
C LEU A 295 -10.28 11.18 8.35
N SER A 296 -11.06 10.09 8.33
CA SER A 296 -12.34 10.05 9.02
C SER A 296 -12.16 10.27 10.52
N ASP A 297 -11.23 9.54 11.17
CA ASP A 297 -10.96 9.68 12.60
C ASP A 297 -10.48 11.10 12.96
N HIS A 298 -9.66 11.73 12.10
CA HIS A 298 -9.21 13.11 12.28
C HIS A 298 -10.37 14.10 12.33
N LEU A 299 -11.30 13.97 11.37
CA LEU A 299 -12.50 14.81 11.29
C LEU A 299 -13.49 14.51 12.42
N ASP A 300 -13.66 13.24 12.78
CA ASP A 300 -14.55 12.81 13.87
C ASP A 300 -14.02 13.28 15.24
N ALA A 301 -12.71 13.45 15.39
CA ALA A 301 -12.07 14.08 16.54
C ALA A 301 -12.22 15.62 16.56
N GLY A 302 -12.88 16.22 15.56
CA GLY A 302 -13.14 17.66 15.47
C GLY A 302 -11.99 18.50 14.90
N HIS A 303 -10.93 17.86 14.39
CA HIS A 303 -9.84 18.56 13.73
C HIS A 303 -10.19 19.00 12.32
N ARG A 304 -9.59 20.10 11.87
CA ARG A 304 -9.77 20.64 10.53
C ARG A 304 -8.75 20.06 9.56
N ILE A 305 -9.02 20.17 8.27
CA ILE A 305 -8.09 19.72 7.21
C ILE A 305 -6.74 20.44 7.30
N GLU A 306 -6.74 21.69 7.77
CA GLU A 306 -5.51 22.46 7.96
C GLU A 306 -4.63 21.93 9.10
N ASP A 307 -5.18 21.12 10.01
CA ASP A 307 -4.48 20.53 11.15
C ASP A 307 -3.73 19.25 10.77
N LEU A 308 -3.84 18.76 9.53
CA LEU A 308 -3.12 17.57 9.09
C LEU A 308 -1.59 17.76 9.25
N ALA A 309 -0.92 16.72 9.75
CA ALA A 309 0.51 16.74 10.01
C ALA A 309 1.29 16.27 8.78
N MET A 310 2.45 16.86 8.51
CA MET A 310 3.29 16.41 7.39
C MET A 310 3.93 15.07 7.71
N VAL A 311 3.87 14.11 6.78
CA VAL A 311 4.59 12.84 6.96
C VAL A 311 6.08 13.08 6.78
N PRO A 312 6.92 12.82 7.81
CA PRO A 312 8.36 13.00 7.72
C PRO A 312 8.97 12.22 6.56
N TYR A 313 10.06 12.72 5.98
CA TYR A 313 10.71 12.20 4.76
C TYR A 313 9.88 12.26 3.48
N LEU A 314 8.60 11.86 3.50
CA LEU A 314 7.74 11.85 2.32
C LEU A 314 7.40 13.26 1.85
N ASP A 315 6.80 14.10 2.71
CA ASP A 315 6.40 15.46 2.29
C ASP A 315 7.61 16.26 1.81
N ARG A 316 8.70 16.22 2.58
CA ARG A 316 9.94 16.94 2.26
C ARG A 316 10.55 16.50 0.93
N HIS A 317 10.44 15.22 0.57
CA HIS A 317 11.01 14.70 -0.67
C HIS A 317 10.14 15.06 -1.88
N TYR A 318 8.82 14.89 -1.77
CA TYR A 318 7.91 15.04 -2.89
C TYR A 318 7.39 16.46 -3.10
N ARG A 319 7.59 17.36 -2.12
CA ARG A 319 7.27 18.79 -2.24
C ARG A 319 8.07 19.43 -3.36
N GLN A 320 7.48 19.40 -4.55
CA GLN A 320 7.97 20.15 -5.70
C GLN A 320 7.94 21.65 -5.37
N PRO A 321 8.99 22.42 -5.68
CA PRO A 321 8.83 23.86 -5.77
C PRO A 321 7.88 24.13 -6.93
N ARG A 322 6.82 24.94 -6.72
CA ARG A 322 6.00 25.47 -7.82
C ARG A 322 6.96 25.99 -8.90
N PRO A 323 6.85 25.56 -10.17
CA PRO A 323 7.60 26.23 -11.23
C PRO A 323 7.20 27.70 -11.20
N GLY A 324 8.14 28.58 -10.87
CA GLY A 324 7.92 30.02 -10.93
C GLY A 324 7.47 30.43 -12.34
N PRO A 325 6.76 31.55 -12.51
CA PRO A 325 6.35 32.01 -13.83
C PRO A 325 7.58 32.08 -14.72
N GLN A 326 7.57 31.32 -15.82
CA GLN A 326 8.60 31.35 -16.85
C GLN A 326 8.83 32.82 -17.21
N GLN A 327 9.99 33.37 -16.86
CA GLN A 327 10.41 34.66 -17.38
C GLN A 327 10.45 34.51 -18.89
N GLN A 328 9.44 35.08 -19.55
CA GLN A 328 9.47 35.34 -20.98
C GLN A 328 10.78 36.06 -21.23
N ARG A 329 11.74 35.34 -21.85
CA ARG A 329 12.90 35.97 -22.44
C ARG A 329 12.35 36.92 -23.49
N GLN A 330 12.19 38.19 -23.11
CA GLN A 330 12.00 39.27 -24.05
C GLN A 330 13.25 39.26 -24.94
N THR A 331 13.10 38.70 -26.13
CA THR A 331 14.00 38.96 -27.24
C THR A 331 13.77 40.40 -27.66
N THR A 332 14.40 41.33 -26.94
CA THR A 332 14.54 42.70 -27.40
C THR A 332 15.36 42.67 -28.68
N ARG A 333 14.66 42.79 -29.82
CA ARG A 333 15.24 43.28 -31.07
C ARG A 333 15.97 44.58 -30.76
N SER A 334 17.27 44.60 -31.00
CA SER A 334 18.02 45.85 -31.18
C SER A 334 18.67 45.79 -32.56
N ARG A 335 18.61 46.96 -33.20
CA ARG A 335 18.83 47.27 -34.62
C ARG A 335 20.20 46.90 -35.15
#